data_AF-A0A2G9SV47-F1
#
_entry.id   AF-A0A2G9SV47-F1
#
_cell.length_a   1.000
_cell.length_b   1.000
_cell.length_c   1.000
_cell.angle_alpha   90.00
_cell.angle_beta   90.00
_cell.angle_gamma   90.00
#
_symmetry.space_group_name_H-M   'P 1'
#
loop_
_entity.id
_entity.type
_entity.pdbx_description
1 polymer ?
#
loop_
_entity_poly.entity_id
_entity_poly.type
_entity_poly.pdbx_seq_one_letter_code
_entity_poly.pdbx_strand_id
1 'polypeptide(L)'
;MSMSQMQSKPSLLDTRAVEVRPAANFAVSASAGNLNNAEPSQGFALETLSREIPLPRVLQICLLQFSTAIVFVLLNSTLNRVMIVEYQIDAWIVGVLIGLHNLLAGIRPFIGYYSDTHLFFGYRRTPHVIVGNLILVFGVLLSVYGLMLVKGNYAMGIGLIVIAFTLYGLGINITGTMFYALLADSAGEKHKAKAVTVGWFVLIFGVILVSGLVSAYLKDFSDERLIDLFWIGSAFAILFTWLAMLGTEKTLRQSS
;
A
#
# COMPACT_ATOMS: atom_id res chain seq x y z
N MET A 1 17.58 -66.48 46.50
CA MET A 1 16.80 -65.53 47.31
C MET A 1 17.04 -64.14 46.72
N SER A 2 15.97 -63.51 46.22
CA SER A 2 15.76 -62.08 45.84
C SER A 2 16.86 -61.22 45.17
N MET A 3 16.41 -60.59 44.08
CA MET A 3 16.93 -59.45 43.30
C MET A 3 17.56 -58.29 44.10
N SER A 4 18.51 -57.55 43.48
CA SER A 4 18.43 -56.09 43.22
C SER A 4 19.81 -55.46 42.82
N GLN A 5 19.83 -54.83 41.63
CA GLN A 5 20.58 -53.59 41.23
C GLN A 5 22.03 -53.59 40.72
N MET A 6 22.19 -52.83 39.61
CA MET A 6 23.31 -51.96 39.17
C MET A 6 24.64 -52.64 38.76
N GLN A 7 25.40 -52.25 37.71
CA GLN A 7 25.38 -51.15 36.73
C GLN A 7 26.56 -51.41 35.77
N SER A 8 26.42 -51.24 34.45
CA SER A 8 27.47 -50.64 33.59
C SER A 8 26.94 -50.28 32.19
N LYS A 9 27.11 -49.03 31.79
CA LYS A 9 26.76 -48.34 30.52
C LYS A 9 28.06 -47.68 29.99
N PRO A 10 28.13 -47.04 28.81
CA PRO A 10 27.82 -47.40 27.41
C PRO A 10 29.09 -47.47 26.51
N SER A 11 28.99 -48.05 25.30
CA SER A 11 29.98 -47.90 24.21
C SER A 11 29.53 -46.83 23.21
N LEU A 12 30.36 -45.81 22.97
CA LEU A 12 30.14 -44.76 21.98
C LEU A 12 31.20 -44.79 20.87
N LEU A 13 30.82 -44.16 19.75
CA LEU A 13 31.63 -43.56 18.68
C LEU A 13 31.86 -44.42 17.44
N ASP A 14 30.77 -44.50 16.67
CA ASP A 14 30.73 -44.73 15.22
C ASP A 14 31.37 -43.56 14.45
N THR A 15 32.10 -43.91 13.39
CA THR A 15 33.09 -43.08 12.71
C THR A 15 32.42 -42.30 11.57
N ARG A 16 32.21 -40.99 11.74
CA ARG A 16 31.73 -40.11 10.65
C ARG A 16 32.86 -39.82 9.67
N ALA A 17 32.87 -40.53 8.55
CA ALA A 17 33.61 -40.18 7.35
C ALA A 17 32.92 -39.01 6.61
N VAL A 18 33.74 -38.06 6.19
CA VAL A 18 33.43 -36.89 5.38
C VAL A 18 33.19 -37.35 3.94
N GLU A 19 32.02 -37.07 3.37
CA GLU A 19 31.73 -37.27 1.95
C GLU A 19 31.29 -35.94 1.32
N VAL A 20 32.15 -35.40 0.46
CA VAL A 20 31.93 -34.21 -0.36
C VAL A 20 31.16 -34.61 -1.62
N ARG A 21 29.97 -34.03 -1.85
CA ARG A 21 29.18 -34.28 -3.07
C ARG A 21 29.38 -33.17 -4.11
N PRO A 22 29.61 -33.50 -5.41
CA PRO A 22 29.81 -32.54 -6.48
C PRO A 22 28.47 -32.01 -7.04
N ALA A 23 28.56 -30.83 -7.68
CA ALA A 23 27.46 -30.13 -8.33
C ALA A 23 26.82 -30.96 -9.45
N ALA A 24 25.53 -31.29 -9.29
CA ALA A 24 24.74 -32.02 -10.28
C ALA A 24 23.86 -31.06 -11.09
N ASN A 25 24.28 -30.84 -12.33
CA ASN A 25 23.52 -30.54 -13.54
C ASN A 25 21.99 -30.35 -13.41
N PHE A 26 21.56 -29.10 -13.60
CA PHE A 26 20.20 -28.75 -14.02
C PHE A 26 20.02 -29.14 -15.49
N ALA A 27 19.58 -30.38 -15.74
CA ALA A 27 19.11 -30.79 -17.05
C ALA A 27 17.62 -30.43 -17.19
N VAL A 28 17.36 -29.50 -18.11
CA VAL A 28 16.04 -29.10 -18.61
C VAL A 28 15.35 -30.29 -19.27
N SER A 29 14.24 -30.78 -18.70
CA SER A 29 13.29 -31.63 -19.42
C SER A 29 12.13 -30.77 -19.93
N ALA A 30 12.26 -30.30 -21.16
CA ALA A 30 11.14 -29.73 -21.91
C ALA A 30 10.16 -30.86 -22.24
N SER A 31 9.03 -30.91 -21.53
CA SER A 31 7.88 -31.72 -21.92
C SER A 31 7.18 -31.03 -23.08
N ALA A 32 7.35 -31.56 -24.30
CA ALA A 32 6.54 -31.20 -25.46
C ALA A 32 5.09 -31.65 -25.22
N GLY A 33 4.31 -30.76 -24.60
CA GLY A 33 2.88 -30.93 -24.39
C GLY A 33 2.10 -30.78 -25.70
N ASN A 34 1.24 -31.75 -25.95
CA ASN A 34 0.30 -31.90 -27.06
C ASN A 34 -0.43 -30.58 -27.43
N LEU A 35 -0.16 -30.04 -28.63
CA LEU A 35 -0.71 -28.78 -29.14
C LEU A 35 -2.17 -28.86 -29.63
N ASN A 36 -2.81 -30.04 -29.54
CA ASN A 36 -4.18 -30.24 -30.02
C ASN A 36 -5.27 -29.83 -29.02
N ASN A 37 -4.88 -29.33 -27.84
CA ASN A 37 -5.77 -28.78 -26.83
C ASN A 37 -5.44 -27.30 -26.56
N ALA A 38 -5.28 -26.50 -27.62
CA ALA A 38 -5.28 -25.05 -27.46
C ALA A 38 -6.67 -24.65 -26.95
N GLU A 39 -6.81 -24.48 -25.63
CA GLU A 39 -7.97 -23.81 -25.06
C GLU A 39 -8.19 -22.51 -25.83
N PRO A 40 -9.45 -22.18 -26.18
CA PRO A 40 -9.73 -20.94 -26.89
C PRO A 40 -9.14 -19.80 -26.07
N SER A 41 -8.26 -19.02 -26.70
CA SER A 41 -7.50 -17.91 -26.12
C SER A 41 -8.30 -17.25 -25.01
N GLN A 42 -7.84 -17.42 -23.77
CA GLN A 42 -8.47 -16.86 -22.58
C GLN A 42 -8.77 -15.38 -22.83
N GLY A 43 -10.02 -15.09 -23.19
CA GLY A 43 -10.51 -13.73 -23.31
C GLY A 43 -10.17 -13.02 -22.02
N PHE A 44 -9.53 -11.85 -22.13
CA PHE A 44 -9.02 -11.06 -21.01
C PHE A 44 -9.99 -11.12 -19.84
N ALA A 45 -9.47 -11.46 -18.65
CA ALA A 45 -10.22 -11.81 -17.45
C ALA A 45 -11.36 -10.84 -17.05
N LEU A 46 -11.44 -9.63 -17.63
CA LEU A 46 -12.55 -8.71 -17.47
C LEU A 46 -13.91 -9.28 -17.90
N GLU A 47 -13.99 -10.10 -18.95
CA GLU A 47 -15.28 -10.63 -19.43
C GLU A 47 -15.85 -11.70 -18.47
N THR A 48 -14.97 -12.52 -17.89
CA THR A 48 -15.34 -13.48 -16.83
C THR A 48 -15.58 -12.80 -15.47
N LEU A 49 -14.90 -11.68 -15.16
CA LEU A 49 -15.17 -10.88 -13.96
C LEU A 49 -16.57 -10.26 -13.96
N SER A 50 -17.08 -9.84 -15.12
CA SER A 50 -18.38 -9.18 -15.29
C SER A 50 -19.59 -10.06 -14.93
N ARG A 51 -19.47 -11.39 -15.07
CA ARG A 51 -20.57 -12.34 -14.83
C ARG A 51 -20.70 -12.85 -13.39
N GLU A 52 -19.65 -12.72 -12.56
CA GLU A 52 -19.60 -13.35 -11.23
C GLU A 52 -19.39 -12.36 -10.08
N ILE A 53 -18.94 -11.13 -10.35
CA ILE A 53 -18.61 -10.12 -9.34
C ILE A 53 -19.48 -8.87 -9.54
N PRO A 54 -19.90 -8.17 -8.48
CA PRO A 54 -20.44 -6.81 -8.60
C PRO A 54 -19.34 -5.83 -9.08
N LEU A 55 -18.99 -5.90 -10.37
CA LEU A 55 -17.91 -5.14 -11.02
C LEU A 55 -17.98 -3.62 -10.78
N PRO A 56 -19.16 -2.98 -10.86
CA PRO A 56 -19.28 -1.55 -10.60
C PRO A 56 -18.85 -1.19 -9.17
N ARG A 57 -19.12 -2.07 -8.21
CA ARG A 57 -18.78 -1.86 -6.80
C ARG A 57 -17.29 -2.02 -6.54
N VAL A 58 -16.68 -3.06 -7.10
CA VAL A 58 -15.23 -3.26 -6.98
C VAL A 58 -14.49 -2.09 -7.61
N LEU A 59 -14.90 -1.65 -8.80
CA LEU A 59 -14.30 -0.51 -9.48
C LEU A 59 -14.47 0.79 -8.67
N GLN A 60 -15.63 1.00 -8.06
CA GLN A 60 -15.88 2.14 -7.18
C GLN A 60 -14.92 2.14 -5.98
N ILE A 61 -14.75 1.01 -5.29
CA ILE A 61 -13.80 0.90 -4.16
C ILE A 61 -12.37 1.14 -4.64
N CYS A 62 -12.02 0.69 -5.84
CA CYS A 62 -10.71 0.94 -6.44
C CYS A 62 -10.44 2.43 -6.72
N LEU A 63 -11.43 3.33 -6.73
CA LEU A 63 -11.18 4.78 -6.77
C LEU A 63 -10.38 5.26 -5.56
N LEU A 64 -10.44 4.54 -4.43
CA LEU A 64 -9.57 4.78 -3.27
C LEU A 64 -8.09 4.57 -3.60
N GLN A 65 -7.77 3.61 -4.48
CA GLN A 65 -6.41 3.44 -4.98
C GLN A 65 -5.98 4.54 -5.93
N PHE A 66 -6.92 5.15 -6.66
CA PHE A 66 -6.61 6.33 -7.45
C PHE A 66 -6.28 7.54 -6.56
N SER A 67 -7.04 7.76 -5.48
CA SER A 67 -6.70 8.75 -4.43
C SER A 67 -5.29 8.52 -3.87
N THR A 68 -4.99 7.27 -3.55
CA THR A 68 -3.66 6.85 -3.06
C THR A 68 -2.56 7.11 -4.09
N ALA A 69 -2.81 6.86 -5.38
CA ALA A 69 -1.87 7.12 -6.46
C ALA A 69 -1.51 8.62 -6.54
N ILE A 70 -2.50 9.51 -6.42
CA ILE A 70 -2.27 10.96 -6.46
C ILE A 70 -1.29 11.36 -5.36
N VAL A 71 -1.62 11.01 -4.12
CA VAL A 71 -0.79 11.34 -2.97
C VAL A 71 0.61 10.69 -3.06
N PHE A 72 0.67 9.44 -3.52
CA PHE A 72 1.93 8.74 -3.69
C PHE A 72 2.87 9.48 -4.64
N VAL A 73 2.36 9.96 -5.79
CA VAL A 73 3.14 10.75 -6.75
C VAL A 73 3.61 12.06 -6.13
N LEU A 74 2.72 12.79 -5.45
CA LEU A 74 3.08 14.09 -4.85
C LEU A 74 4.24 13.96 -3.85
N LEU A 75 4.25 12.93 -3.00
CA LEU A 75 5.31 12.77 -1.99
C LEU A 75 6.56 12.05 -2.53
N ASN A 76 6.39 10.87 -3.12
CA ASN A 76 7.52 9.99 -3.43
C ASN A 76 8.22 10.35 -4.74
N SER A 77 7.53 11.05 -5.64
CA SER A 77 8.10 11.53 -6.90
C SER A 77 8.36 13.04 -6.83
N THR A 78 7.31 13.84 -6.67
CA THR A 78 7.41 15.30 -6.81
C THR A 78 8.18 15.93 -5.65
N LEU A 79 7.73 15.75 -4.41
CA LEU A 79 8.39 16.35 -3.25
C LEU A 79 9.82 15.83 -3.10
N ASN A 80 10.01 14.52 -3.27
CA ASN A 80 11.32 13.88 -3.24
C ASN A 80 12.33 14.59 -4.18
N ARG A 81 11.96 14.76 -5.46
CA ARG A 81 12.80 15.47 -6.44
C ARG A 81 13.01 16.94 -6.07
N VAL A 82 11.95 17.64 -5.68
CA VAL A 82 12.04 19.08 -5.34
C VAL A 82 12.91 19.31 -4.10
N MET A 83 12.81 18.47 -3.07
CA MET A 83 13.66 18.55 -1.87
C MET A 83 15.14 18.46 -2.23
N ILE A 84 15.51 17.52 -3.08
CA ILE A 84 16.91 17.29 -3.47
C ILE A 84 17.39 18.34 -4.46
N VAL A 85 16.64 18.58 -5.53
CA VAL A 85 17.10 19.38 -6.68
C VAL A 85 16.89 20.87 -6.46
N GLU A 86 15.75 21.28 -5.92
CA GLU A 86 15.40 22.71 -5.82
C GLU A 86 15.79 23.29 -4.45
N TYR A 87 15.66 22.48 -3.38
CA TYR A 87 15.96 22.90 -2.01
C TYR A 87 17.32 22.43 -1.51
N GLN A 88 18.07 21.67 -2.33
CA GLN A 88 19.42 21.19 -2.01
C GLN A 88 19.49 20.46 -0.65
N ILE A 89 18.40 19.77 -0.27
CA ILE A 89 18.38 18.91 0.90
C ILE A 89 19.13 17.63 0.56
N ASP A 90 20.01 17.20 1.46
CA ASP A 90 20.77 15.97 1.28
C ASP A 90 19.86 14.76 1.00
N ALA A 91 20.22 13.99 -0.03
CA ALA A 91 19.45 12.83 -0.47
C ALA A 91 19.29 11.76 0.63
N TRP A 92 20.23 11.65 1.58
CA TRP A 92 20.12 10.71 2.69
C TRP A 92 18.99 11.08 3.66
N ILE A 93 18.76 12.37 3.92
CA ILE A 93 17.66 12.85 4.78
C ILE A 93 16.33 12.49 4.12
N VAL A 94 16.21 12.76 2.82
CA VAL A 94 15.02 12.43 2.03
C VAL A 94 14.80 10.92 1.99
N GLY A 95 15.86 10.12 1.84
CA GLY A 95 15.79 8.66 1.92
C GLY A 95 15.27 8.16 3.27
N VAL A 96 15.72 8.75 4.39
CA VAL A 96 15.22 8.41 5.73
C VAL A 96 13.74 8.78 5.89
N LEU A 97 13.30 9.93 5.38
CA LEU A 97 11.89 10.35 5.40
C LEU A 97 10.99 9.38 4.65
N ILE A 98 11.43 8.91 3.47
CA ILE A 98 10.73 7.88 2.70
C ILE A 98 10.76 6.54 3.45
N GLY A 99 11.87 6.20 4.11
CA GLY A 99 11.94 5.02 4.97
C GLY A 99 10.96 5.06 6.15
N LEU A 100 10.74 6.24 6.74
CA LEU A 100 9.92 6.43 7.93
C LEU A 100 8.47 5.93 7.75
N HIS A 101 7.84 6.26 6.62
CA HIS A 101 6.47 5.81 6.37
C HIS A 101 6.38 4.28 6.18
N ASN A 102 7.44 3.65 5.69
CA ASN A 102 7.55 2.19 5.54
C ASN A 102 7.76 1.50 6.89
N LEU A 103 8.51 2.12 7.80
CA LEU A 103 8.65 1.63 9.18
C LEU A 103 7.31 1.59 9.92
N LEU A 104 6.44 2.58 9.64
CA LEU A 104 5.09 2.61 10.19
C LEU A 104 4.19 1.48 9.67
N ALA A 105 4.59 0.67 8.69
CA ALA A 105 3.82 -0.50 8.27
C ALA A 105 3.63 -1.55 9.39
N GLY A 106 4.49 -1.53 10.42
CA GLY A 106 4.34 -2.41 11.59
C GLY A 106 3.06 -2.19 12.39
N ILE A 107 2.39 -1.05 12.26
CA ILE A 107 1.17 -0.73 13.01
C ILE A 107 -0.09 -1.40 12.46
N ARG A 108 -0.02 -1.99 11.25
CA ARG A 108 -1.17 -2.56 10.54
C ARG A 108 -1.96 -3.60 11.34
N PRO A 109 -1.35 -4.54 12.10
CA PRO A 109 -2.11 -5.50 12.91
C PRO A 109 -2.99 -4.82 13.96
N PHE A 110 -2.50 -3.75 14.59
CA PHE A 110 -3.24 -2.98 15.58
C PHE A 110 -4.41 -2.23 14.93
N ILE A 111 -4.20 -1.62 13.77
CA ILE A 111 -5.26 -0.93 13.01
C ILE A 111 -6.37 -1.92 12.63
N GLY A 112 -6.01 -3.10 12.11
CA GLY A 112 -6.98 -4.14 11.74
C GLY A 112 -7.86 -4.53 12.92
N TYR A 113 -7.23 -4.88 14.06
CA TYR A 113 -7.94 -5.21 15.30
C TYR A 113 -8.84 -4.07 15.79
N TYR A 114 -8.36 -2.83 15.76
CA TYR A 114 -9.13 -1.66 16.18
C TYR A 114 -10.40 -1.48 15.32
N SER A 115 -10.26 -1.57 13.99
CA SER A 115 -11.38 -1.39 13.05
C SER A 115 -12.42 -2.51 13.10
N ASP A 116 -12.02 -3.72 13.50
CA ASP A 116 -12.95 -4.82 13.67
C ASP A 116 -13.71 -4.76 15.01
N THR A 117 -13.15 -4.07 16.01
CA THR A 117 -13.69 -4.00 17.38
C THR A 117 -14.50 -2.72 17.65
N HIS A 118 -14.15 -1.59 17.03
CA HIS A 118 -14.81 -0.30 17.26
C HIS A 118 -15.71 0.09 16.09
N LEU A 119 -17.03 0.19 16.33
CA LEU A 119 -17.92 0.90 15.42
C LEU A 119 -17.74 2.41 15.61
N PHE A 120 -17.44 3.11 14.52
CA PHE A 120 -17.42 4.57 14.51
C PHE A 120 -18.68 5.06 13.78
N PHE A 121 -19.48 5.94 14.40
CA PHE A 121 -20.72 6.49 13.80
C PHE A 121 -21.77 5.47 13.28
N GLY A 122 -21.80 4.23 13.80
CA GLY A 122 -22.77 3.21 13.37
C GLY A 122 -22.36 2.43 12.10
N TYR A 123 -21.12 2.62 11.66
CA TYR A 123 -20.50 2.03 10.49
C TYR A 123 -19.22 1.28 10.92
N ARG A 124 -18.90 0.14 10.29
CA ARG A 124 -17.70 -0.65 10.68
C ARG A 124 -16.45 -0.11 10.00
N ARG A 125 -16.49 0.18 8.68
CA ARG A 125 -15.25 0.36 7.90
C ARG A 125 -15.14 1.69 7.15
N THR A 126 -16.25 2.29 6.69
CA THR A 126 -16.21 3.54 5.90
C THR A 126 -15.58 4.74 6.63
N PRO A 127 -15.90 5.02 7.92
CA PRO A 127 -15.33 6.17 8.61
C PRO A 127 -13.82 6.05 8.82
N HIS A 128 -13.32 4.83 9.05
CA HIS A 128 -11.90 4.56 9.22
C HIS A 128 -11.11 4.84 7.93
N VAL A 129 -11.68 4.56 6.76
CA VAL A 129 -11.09 4.93 5.46
C VAL A 129 -10.98 6.45 5.32
N ILE A 130 -12.07 7.17 5.59
CA ILE A 130 -12.12 8.63 5.44
C ILE A 130 -11.12 9.28 6.41
N VAL A 131 -11.12 8.88 7.68
CA VAL A 131 -10.18 9.40 8.68
C VAL A 131 -8.74 9.10 8.28
N GLY A 132 -8.43 7.87 7.87
CA GLY A 132 -7.09 7.50 7.39
C GLY A 132 -6.65 8.35 6.20
N ASN A 133 -7.55 8.58 5.24
CA ASN A 133 -7.26 9.38 4.05
C ASN A 133 -7.10 10.87 4.40
N LEU A 134 -7.89 11.41 5.32
CA LEU A 134 -7.74 12.79 5.80
C LEU A 134 -6.40 13.01 6.51
N ILE A 135 -5.98 12.06 7.37
CA ILE A 135 -4.65 12.11 8.00
C ILE A 135 -3.54 12.08 6.93
N LEU A 136 -3.70 11.21 5.92
CA LEU A 136 -2.79 11.10 4.79
C LEU A 136 -2.69 12.40 4.00
N VAL A 137 -3.82 12.99 3.60
CA VAL A 137 -3.86 14.24 2.83
C VAL A 137 -3.34 15.42 3.65
N PHE A 138 -3.65 15.46 4.93
CA PHE A 138 -3.10 16.48 5.83
C PHE A 138 -1.57 16.37 5.93
N GLY A 139 -1.02 15.16 6.01
CA GLY A 139 0.43 14.94 5.93
C GLY A 139 1.04 15.47 4.62
N VAL A 140 0.38 15.24 3.49
CA VAL A 140 0.82 15.76 2.18
C VAL A 140 0.87 17.28 2.17
N LEU A 141 -0.20 17.95 2.61
CA LEU A 141 -0.23 19.42 2.65
C LEU A 141 0.82 19.95 3.62
N LEU A 142 0.95 19.34 4.81
CA LEU A 142 1.95 19.76 5.79
C LEU A 142 3.38 19.65 5.27
N SER A 143 3.64 18.67 4.39
CA SER A 143 4.97 18.46 3.80
C SER A 143 5.41 19.63 2.90
N VAL A 144 4.51 20.19 2.10
CA VAL A 144 4.87 21.33 1.22
C VAL A 144 5.07 22.59 2.05
N TYR A 145 4.28 22.82 3.10
CA TYR A 145 4.52 23.93 4.03
C TYR A 145 5.85 23.76 4.79
N GLY A 146 6.16 22.54 5.25
CA GLY A 146 7.44 22.22 5.86
C GLY A 146 8.61 22.53 4.92
N LEU A 147 8.47 22.20 3.64
CA LEU A 147 9.45 22.52 2.61
C LEU A 147 9.64 24.04 2.45
N MET A 148 8.55 24.82 2.37
CA MET A 148 8.63 26.29 2.28
C MET A 148 9.37 26.90 3.48
N LEU A 149 9.19 26.34 4.67
CA LEU A 149 9.87 26.80 5.89
C LEU A 149 11.38 26.58 5.84
N VAL A 150 11.89 25.63 5.06
CA VAL A 150 13.33 25.31 4.99
C VAL A 150 14.16 26.53 4.57
N LYS A 151 13.63 27.40 3.69
CA LYS A 151 14.32 28.61 3.22
C LYS A 151 14.56 29.64 4.34
N GLY A 152 13.64 29.72 5.30
CA GLY A 152 13.73 30.67 6.42
C GLY A 152 14.35 30.06 7.68
N ASN A 153 13.95 28.83 8.02
CA ASN A 153 14.44 28.10 9.18
C ASN A 153 14.54 26.60 8.85
N TYR A 154 15.74 26.18 8.48
CA TYR A 154 16.04 24.80 8.08
C TYR A 154 15.57 23.77 9.13
N ALA A 155 15.93 23.96 10.41
CA ALA A 155 15.60 23.00 11.46
C ALA A 155 14.08 22.85 11.67
N MET A 156 13.35 23.97 11.68
CA MET A 156 11.90 23.96 11.82
C MET A 156 11.20 23.37 10.59
N GLY A 157 11.70 23.68 9.38
CA GLY A 157 11.18 23.11 8.14
C GLY A 157 11.34 21.58 8.08
N ILE A 158 12.55 21.08 8.37
CA ILE A 158 12.82 19.63 8.45
C ILE A 158 11.95 18.97 9.53
N GLY A 159 11.84 19.58 10.72
CA GLY A 159 10.97 19.06 11.78
C GLY A 159 9.51 18.91 11.34
N LEU A 160 8.99 19.89 10.60
CA LEU A 160 7.63 19.84 10.06
C LEU A 160 7.47 18.78 8.97
N ILE A 161 8.48 18.60 8.11
CA ILE A 161 8.51 17.54 7.10
C ILE A 161 8.52 16.15 7.75
N VAL A 162 9.27 15.95 8.84
CA VAL A 162 9.26 14.67 9.59
C VAL A 162 7.86 14.35 10.12
N ILE A 163 7.18 15.34 10.71
CA ILE A 163 5.80 15.18 11.18
C ILE A 163 4.88 14.86 10.00
N ALA A 164 5.02 15.57 8.89
CA ALA A 164 4.24 15.36 7.67
C ALA A 164 4.38 13.93 7.11
N PHE A 165 5.61 13.42 6.99
CA PHE A 165 5.88 12.04 6.53
C PHE A 165 5.39 10.98 7.53
N THR A 166 5.40 11.29 8.83
CA THR A 166 4.81 10.43 9.86
C THR A 166 3.30 10.32 9.69
N LEU A 167 2.61 11.45 9.49
CA LEU A 167 1.16 11.48 9.25
C LEU A 167 0.80 10.79 7.94
N TYR A 168 1.55 11.05 6.87
CA TYR A 168 1.40 10.33 5.61
C TYR A 168 1.53 8.81 5.82
N GLY A 169 2.57 8.37 6.53
CA GLY A 169 2.80 6.96 6.82
C GLY A 169 1.71 6.33 7.68
N LEU A 170 1.19 7.05 8.67
CA LEU A 170 0.06 6.58 9.46
C LEU A 170 -1.19 6.42 8.57
N GLY A 171 -1.53 7.47 7.81
CA GLY A 171 -2.71 7.49 6.97
C GLY A 171 -2.70 6.43 5.86
N ILE A 172 -1.57 6.27 5.15
CA ILE A 172 -1.46 5.26 4.07
C ILE A 172 -1.63 3.83 4.61
N ASN A 173 -1.10 3.55 5.80
CA ASN A 173 -1.21 2.24 6.43
C ASN A 173 -2.64 1.98 6.93
N ILE A 174 -3.33 2.99 7.46
CA ILE A 174 -4.76 2.89 7.82
C ILE A 174 -5.61 2.65 6.58
N THR A 175 -5.52 3.56 5.59
CA THR A 175 -6.32 3.50 4.37
C THR A 175 -6.07 2.21 3.59
N GLY A 176 -4.82 1.77 3.45
CA GLY A 176 -4.47 0.54 2.76
C GLY A 176 -5.04 -0.71 3.44
N THR A 177 -4.99 -0.78 4.77
CA THR A 177 -5.57 -1.90 5.54
C THR A 177 -7.09 -1.98 5.32
N MET A 178 -7.78 -0.84 5.41
CA MET A 178 -9.22 -0.80 5.17
C MET A 178 -9.60 -1.08 3.71
N PHE A 179 -8.78 -0.64 2.76
CA PHE A 179 -8.98 -0.90 1.34
C PHE A 179 -9.05 -2.41 1.07
N TYR A 180 -8.05 -3.17 1.52
CA TYR A 180 -8.04 -4.63 1.32
C TYR A 180 -9.22 -5.32 2.00
N ALA A 181 -9.61 -4.85 3.19
CA ALA A 181 -10.76 -5.36 3.92
C ALA A 181 -12.09 -5.13 3.15
N LEU A 182 -12.33 -3.90 2.68
CA LEU A 182 -13.53 -3.55 1.89
C LEU A 182 -13.59 -4.28 0.54
N LEU A 183 -12.43 -4.49 -0.08
CA LEU A 183 -12.33 -5.20 -1.34
C LEU A 183 -12.64 -6.69 -1.17
N ALA A 184 -12.14 -7.30 -0.09
CA ALA A 184 -12.46 -8.68 0.26
C ALA A 184 -13.96 -8.85 0.56
N ASP A 185 -14.55 -7.94 1.34
CA ASP A 185 -15.99 -7.94 1.64
C ASP A 185 -16.85 -7.82 0.38
N SER A 186 -16.42 -7.00 -0.59
CA SER A 186 -17.21 -6.70 -1.79
C SER A 186 -17.06 -7.71 -2.91
N ALA A 187 -15.89 -8.34 -3.04
CA ALA A 187 -15.60 -9.33 -4.09
C ALA A 187 -15.90 -10.78 -3.65
N GLY A 188 -16.02 -11.03 -2.35
CA GLY A 188 -16.14 -12.38 -1.79
C GLY A 188 -14.81 -13.14 -1.79
N GLU A 189 -14.69 -14.14 -0.91
CA GLU A 189 -13.41 -14.85 -0.67
C GLU A 189 -12.82 -15.49 -1.92
N LYS A 190 -13.66 -15.99 -2.82
CA LYS A 190 -13.25 -16.66 -4.07
C LYS A 190 -12.63 -15.70 -5.08
N HIS A 191 -13.00 -14.42 -5.06
CA HIS A 191 -12.58 -13.46 -6.07
C HIS A 191 -11.72 -12.30 -5.54
N LYS A 192 -11.43 -12.28 -4.23
CA LYS A 192 -10.60 -11.25 -3.58
C LYS A 192 -9.27 -10.99 -4.30
N ALA A 193 -8.59 -12.06 -4.74
CA ALA A 193 -7.29 -11.93 -5.41
C ALA A 193 -7.44 -11.17 -6.75
N LYS A 194 -8.47 -11.49 -7.54
CA LYS A 194 -8.73 -10.80 -8.81
C LYS A 194 -9.10 -9.33 -8.58
N ALA A 195 -9.92 -9.04 -7.57
CA ALA A 195 -10.28 -7.67 -7.22
C ALA A 195 -9.07 -6.85 -6.78
N VAL A 196 -8.18 -7.42 -5.97
CA VAL A 196 -6.91 -6.77 -5.57
C VAL A 196 -6.07 -6.43 -6.79
N THR A 197 -5.97 -7.34 -7.77
CA THR A 197 -5.28 -7.08 -9.03
C THR A 197 -5.86 -5.87 -9.77
N VAL A 198 -7.19 -5.74 -9.85
CA VAL A 198 -7.83 -4.55 -10.44
C VAL A 198 -7.43 -3.27 -9.69
N GLY A 199 -7.40 -3.29 -8.36
CA GLY A 199 -6.94 -2.16 -7.55
C GLY A 199 -5.49 -1.76 -7.84
N TRP A 200 -4.60 -2.73 -8.03
CA TRP A 200 -3.22 -2.49 -8.45
C TRP A 200 -3.12 -1.88 -9.84
N PHE A 201 -3.94 -2.34 -10.81
CA PHE A 201 -3.99 -1.72 -12.13
C PHE A 201 -4.45 -0.25 -12.05
N VAL A 202 -5.48 0.03 -11.26
CA VAL A 202 -5.96 1.41 -11.05
C VAL A 202 -4.87 2.27 -10.39
N LEU A 203 -4.14 1.73 -9.42
CA LEU A 203 -3.01 2.42 -8.79
C LEU A 203 -1.93 2.77 -9.82
N ILE A 204 -1.46 1.79 -10.60
CA ILE A 204 -0.41 1.99 -11.61
C ILE A 204 -0.86 3.01 -12.66
N PHE A 205 -2.08 2.86 -13.18
CA PHE A 205 -2.66 3.80 -14.12
C PHE A 205 -2.72 5.22 -13.55
N GLY A 206 -3.17 5.36 -12.29
CA GLY A 206 -3.20 6.64 -11.59
C GLY A 206 -1.82 7.26 -11.44
N VAL A 207 -0.81 6.47 -11.07
CA VAL A 207 0.58 6.97 -10.94
C VAL A 207 1.09 7.48 -12.27
N ILE A 208 0.87 6.76 -13.37
CA ILE A 208 1.30 7.18 -14.72
C ILE A 208 0.60 8.49 -15.12
N LEU A 209 -0.73 8.54 -14.99
CA LEU A 209 -1.52 9.70 -15.36
C LEU A 209 -1.11 10.93 -14.54
N VAL A 210 -1.09 10.80 -13.21
CA VAL A 210 -0.79 11.90 -12.30
C VAL A 210 0.66 12.35 -12.47
N SER A 211 1.63 11.43 -12.61
CA SER A 211 3.02 11.83 -12.83
C SER A 211 3.17 12.62 -14.13
N GLY A 212 2.47 12.24 -15.21
CA GLY A 212 2.45 13.00 -16.45
C GLY A 212 1.86 14.40 -16.27
N LEU A 213 0.71 14.51 -15.61
CA LEU A 213 0.05 15.78 -15.31
C LEU A 213 0.91 16.69 -14.44
N VAL A 214 1.52 16.15 -13.39
CA VAL A 214 2.44 16.88 -12.50
C VAL A 214 3.66 17.38 -13.27
N SER A 215 4.25 16.53 -14.12
CA SER A 215 5.43 16.90 -14.92
C SER A 215 5.11 18.04 -15.88
N ALA A 216 3.92 18.01 -16.51
CA ALA A 216 3.45 19.10 -17.35
C ALA A 216 3.15 20.37 -16.55
N TYR A 217 2.53 20.24 -15.37
CA TYR A 217 2.14 21.36 -14.52
C TYR A 217 3.34 22.07 -13.89
N LEU A 218 4.44 21.36 -13.60
CA LEU A 218 5.67 21.92 -13.02
C LEU A 218 6.77 22.18 -14.05
N LYS A 219 6.44 22.26 -15.34
CA LYS A 219 7.42 22.55 -16.41
C LYS A 219 8.21 23.83 -16.13
N ASP A 220 7.51 24.89 -15.73
CA ASP A 220 8.14 26.12 -15.23
C ASP A 220 7.93 26.16 -13.71
N PHE A 221 8.92 25.63 -12.98
CA PHE A 221 8.84 25.46 -11.54
C PHE A 221 8.79 26.83 -10.81
N SER A 222 7.85 26.94 -9.87
CA SER A 222 7.82 27.97 -8.84
C SER A 222 7.26 27.39 -7.54
N ASP A 223 7.60 28.00 -6.40
CA ASP A 223 7.08 27.57 -5.10
C ASP A 223 5.54 27.66 -5.03
N GLU A 224 4.96 28.70 -5.63
CA GLU A 224 3.51 28.90 -5.70
C GLU A 224 2.83 27.76 -6.46
N ARG A 225 3.35 27.39 -7.64
CA ARG A 225 2.83 26.26 -8.42
C ARG A 225 2.97 24.94 -7.68
N LEU A 226 4.03 24.77 -6.87
CA LEU A 226 4.18 23.58 -6.05
C LEU A 226 3.10 23.51 -4.98
N ILE A 227 2.82 24.62 -4.29
CA ILE A 227 1.75 24.69 -3.29
C ILE A 227 0.39 24.41 -3.93
N ASP A 228 0.08 25.06 -5.06
CA ASP A 228 -1.16 24.86 -5.79
C ASP A 228 -1.34 23.41 -6.23
N LEU A 229 -0.28 22.79 -6.76
CA LEU A 229 -0.33 21.38 -7.15
C LEU A 229 -0.68 20.47 -5.97
N PHE A 230 -0.11 20.72 -4.79
CA PHE A 230 -0.37 19.93 -3.59
C PHE A 230 -1.80 20.11 -3.10
N TRP A 231 -2.35 21.33 -3.16
CA TRP A 231 -3.75 21.58 -2.85
C TRP A 231 -4.70 20.93 -3.84
N ILE A 232 -4.45 21.09 -5.15
CA ILE A 232 -5.27 20.50 -6.22
C ILE A 232 -5.26 18.97 -6.07
N GLY A 233 -4.08 18.36 -5.96
CA GLY A 233 -3.96 16.91 -5.81
C GLY A 233 -4.60 16.39 -4.52
N SER A 234 -4.47 17.14 -3.41
CA SER A 234 -5.15 16.83 -2.15
C SER A 234 -6.68 16.88 -2.27
N ALA A 235 -7.21 17.90 -2.94
CA ALA A 235 -8.64 18.03 -3.19
C ALA A 235 -9.17 16.87 -4.05
N PHE A 236 -8.45 16.49 -5.11
CA PHE A 236 -8.80 15.33 -5.92
C PHE A 236 -8.69 14.02 -5.12
N ALA A 237 -7.67 13.85 -4.28
CA ALA A 237 -7.52 12.67 -3.44
C ALA A 237 -8.71 12.52 -2.47
N ILE A 238 -9.17 13.61 -1.86
CA ILE A 238 -10.37 13.59 -1.01
C ILE A 238 -11.61 13.28 -1.86
N LEU A 239 -11.75 13.89 -3.03
CA LEU A 239 -12.88 13.66 -3.93
C LEU A 239 -13.00 12.18 -4.33
N PHE A 240 -11.90 11.56 -4.77
CA PHE A 240 -11.91 10.14 -5.15
C PHE A 240 -12.19 9.22 -3.96
N THR A 241 -11.70 9.56 -2.77
CA THR A 241 -12.04 8.84 -1.54
C THR A 241 -13.54 8.94 -1.25
N TRP A 242 -14.11 10.13 -1.36
CA TRP A 242 -15.53 10.34 -1.15
C TRP A 242 -16.36 9.52 -2.14
N LEU A 243 -16.03 9.59 -3.43
CA LEU A 243 -16.68 8.81 -4.49
C LEU A 243 -16.56 7.30 -4.25
N ALA A 244 -15.40 6.82 -3.78
CA ALA A 244 -15.20 5.42 -3.43
C ALA A 244 -16.12 4.97 -2.29
N MET A 245 -16.37 5.85 -1.32
CA MET A 245 -17.18 5.59 -0.12
C MET A 245 -18.68 5.83 -0.33
N LEU A 246 -19.13 6.37 -1.46
CA LEU A 246 -20.55 6.61 -1.69
C LEU A 246 -21.34 5.28 -1.71
N GLY A 247 -22.27 5.13 -0.78
CA GLY A 247 -23.07 3.91 -0.65
C GLY A 247 -22.27 2.70 -0.19
N THR A 248 -21.13 2.87 0.52
CA THR A 248 -20.33 1.72 1.00
C THR A 248 -21.02 0.87 2.07
N GLU A 249 -21.93 1.44 2.86
CA GLU A 249 -22.61 0.71 3.94
C GLU A 249 -24.13 0.94 3.98
N LYS A 250 -24.87 -0.14 4.28
CA LYS A 250 -26.24 -0.06 4.81
C LYS A 250 -26.12 0.07 6.34
N THR A 251 -26.73 1.10 6.91
CA THR A 251 -26.73 1.38 8.35
C THR A 251 -27.15 0.14 9.14
N LEU A 252 -26.31 -0.32 10.09
CA LEU A 252 -26.60 -1.48 10.96
C LEU A 252 -27.69 -1.22 12.03
N ARG A 253 -28.50 -0.17 11.87
CA ARG A 253 -29.47 0.31 12.88
C ARG A 253 -30.90 -0.24 12.69
N GLN A 254 -31.07 -1.42 12.08
CA GLN A 254 -32.40 -2.00 11.81
C GLN A 254 -32.58 -3.45 12.32
N SER A 255 -31.92 -3.86 13.42
CA SER A 255 -32.22 -5.15 14.06
C SER A 255 -32.21 -5.09 15.59
N SER A 256 -32.95 -4.14 16.15
CA SER A 256 -33.36 -4.16 17.56
C SER A 256 -34.84 -3.88 17.68
#